data_AF-A0A160T7S9-F1
#
_entry.id   AF-A0A160T7S9-F1
#
_cell.length_a   1.000
_cell.length_b   1.000
_cell.length_c   1.000
_cell.angle_alpha   90.00
_cell.angle_beta   90.00
_cell.angle_gamma   90.00
#
_symmetry.space_group_name_H-M   'P 1'
#
loop_
_entity.id
_entity.type
_entity.pdbx_description
1 polymer ?
#
loop_
_entity_poly.entity_id
_entity_poly.type
_entity_poly.pdbx_seq_one_letter_code
_entity_poly.pdbx_strand_id
1 'polypeptide(L)'
;MMKRRRYDDEFRASAVLMLEAAGYPGREGALSRVGGHLDVPLSTLRGWFTGAHNPPPAEVRKEKRIDLREAIRAELAGIFPAMAERRQEATYRELATAAGILIDKDQLLSGQPTERQEVNVTDHRERILANIARKSGGHVAEPADAVRQRPVG
;
A
#
# COMPACT_ATOMS: atom_id res chain seq x y z
N MET A 1 38.79 -10.09 -20.89
CA MET A 1 37.64 -10.89 -20.42
C MET A 1 36.98 -10.14 -19.27
N MET A 2 35.74 -9.65 -19.40
CA MET A 2 35.06 -8.96 -18.29
C MET A 2 34.81 -9.94 -17.16
N LYS A 3 35.33 -9.64 -15.96
CA LYS A 3 35.14 -10.43 -14.75
C LYS A 3 33.64 -10.44 -14.42
N ARG A 4 32.98 -11.59 -14.53
CA ARG A 4 31.56 -11.71 -14.18
C ARG A 4 31.39 -11.37 -12.69
N ARG A 5 30.52 -10.40 -12.38
CA ARG A 5 30.10 -10.13 -10.99
C ARG A 5 29.57 -11.43 -10.39
N ARG A 6 30.14 -11.84 -9.26
CA ARG A 6 29.64 -12.96 -8.45
C ARG A 6 28.85 -12.35 -7.30
N TYR A 7 27.63 -12.84 -7.13
CA TYR A 7 26.73 -12.44 -6.06
C TYR A 7 26.57 -13.64 -5.13
N ASP A 8 26.79 -13.43 -3.84
CA ASP A 8 26.52 -14.44 -2.82
C ASP A 8 25.02 -14.66 -2.62
N ASP A 9 24.69 -15.73 -1.92
CA ASP A 9 23.30 -16.18 -1.75
C ASP A 9 22.48 -15.21 -0.88
N GLU A 10 23.12 -14.57 0.11
CA GLU A 10 22.49 -13.57 0.98
C GLU A 10 22.11 -12.29 0.23
N PHE A 11 22.99 -11.81 -0.65
CA PHE A 11 22.74 -10.67 -1.51
C PHE A 11 21.62 -10.96 -2.48
N ARG A 12 21.64 -12.14 -3.13
CA ARG A 12 20.55 -12.54 -4.04
C ARG A 12 19.21 -12.61 -3.30
N ALA A 13 19.20 -13.16 -2.08
CA ALA A 13 17.98 -13.24 -1.26
C ALA A 13 17.45 -11.84 -0.90
N SER A 14 18.33 -10.95 -0.43
CA SER A 14 17.99 -9.57 -0.10
C SER A 14 17.50 -8.78 -1.32
N ALA A 15 18.12 -8.98 -2.49
CA ALA A 15 17.71 -8.34 -3.73
C ALA A 15 16.31 -8.77 -4.20
N VAL A 16 16.00 -10.06 -4.09
CA VAL A 16 14.67 -10.59 -4.42
C VAL A 16 13.62 -10.05 -3.45
N LEU A 17 13.91 -10.00 -2.14
CA LEU A 17 12.99 -9.43 -1.15
C LEU A 17 12.78 -7.93 -1.33
N MET A 18 13.81 -7.18 -1.68
CA MET A 18 13.69 -5.76 -2.02
C MET A 18 12.79 -5.55 -3.24
N LEU A 19 12.90 -6.43 -4.23
CA LEU A 19 12.06 -6.41 -5.43
C LEU A 19 10.58 -6.72 -5.10
N GLU A 20 10.32 -7.69 -4.23
CA GLU A 20 8.98 -7.98 -3.71
C GLU A 20 8.40 -6.81 -2.90
N ALA A 21 9.18 -6.24 -1.98
CA ALA A 21 8.79 -5.07 -1.19
C ALA A 21 8.61 -3.79 -2.04
N ALA A 22 9.13 -3.77 -3.27
CA ALA A 22 8.87 -2.74 -4.26
C ALA A 22 7.57 -2.96 -5.05
N GLY A 23 6.91 -4.11 -4.87
CA GLY A 23 5.64 -4.48 -5.49
C GLY A 23 5.76 -5.20 -6.83
N TYR A 24 6.93 -5.71 -7.21
CA TYR A 24 7.07 -6.52 -8.42
C TYR A 24 6.42 -7.91 -8.24
N PRO A 25 5.75 -8.49 -9.26
CA PRO A 25 5.58 -7.98 -10.62
C PRO A 25 4.40 -7.03 -10.82
N GLY A 26 3.57 -6.78 -9.79
CA GLY A 26 2.34 -5.99 -9.91
C GLY A 26 2.55 -4.49 -10.13
N ARG A 27 3.72 -3.95 -9.81
CA ARG A 27 4.06 -2.53 -9.98
C ARG A 27 5.05 -2.31 -11.12
N GLU A 28 4.62 -1.58 -12.15
CA GLU A 28 5.49 -1.17 -13.24
C GLU A 28 6.68 -0.33 -12.74
N GLY A 29 7.85 -0.52 -13.35
CA GLY A 29 9.08 0.18 -12.98
C GLY A 29 9.76 -0.31 -11.71
N ALA A 30 9.14 -1.20 -10.91
CA ALA A 30 9.77 -1.75 -9.70
C ALA A 30 11.10 -2.47 -10.02
N LEU A 31 11.13 -3.26 -11.09
CA LEU A 31 12.34 -3.97 -11.55
C LEU A 31 13.47 -2.99 -11.91
N SER A 32 13.17 -1.96 -12.70
CA SER A 32 14.16 -0.95 -13.11
C SER A 32 14.69 -0.16 -11.92
N ARG A 33 13.81 0.21 -10.98
CA ARG A 33 14.17 0.93 -9.75
C ARG A 33 15.12 0.11 -8.88
N VAL A 34 14.75 -1.13 -8.57
CA VAL A 34 15.56 -2.00 -7.69
C VAL A 34 16.86 -2.40 -8.38
N GLY A 35 16.83 -2.76 -9.66
CA GLY A 35 18.03 -3.09 -10.42
C GLY A 35 19.01 -1.92 -10.51
N GLY A 36 18.52 -0.71 -10.76
CA GLY A 36 19.35 0.50 -10.75
C GLY A 36 19.92 0.84 -9.37
N HIS A 37 19.13 0.66 -8.30
CA HIS A 37 19.58 0.90 -6.93
C HIS A 37 20.68 -0.07 -6.47
N LEU A 38 20.56 -1.35 -6.84
CA LEU A 38 21.51 -2.40 -6.47
C LEU A 38 22.65 -2.58 -7.47
N ASP A 39 22.63 -1.84 -8.58
CA ASP A 39 23.56 -2.01 -9.71
C ASP A 39 23.61 -3.48 -10.21
N VAL A 40 22.42 -4.10 -10.28
CA VAL A 40 22.22 -5.48 -10.77
C VAL A 40 21.51 -5.43 -12.12
N PRO A 41 22.01 -6.14 -13.15
CA PRO A 41 21.34 -6.22 -14.44
C PRO A 41 19.88 -6.70 -14.32
N LEU A 42 18.96 -6.04 -15.02
CA LEU A 42 17.51 -6.31 -14.91
C LEU A 42 17.14 -7.77 -15.24
N SER A 43 17.81 -8.35 -16.23
CA SER A 43 17.62 -9.76 -16.62
C SER A 43 18.07 -10.72 -15.53
N THR A 44 19.18 -10.40 -14.84
CA THR A 44 19.70 -11.18 -13.71
C THR A 44 18.75 -11.12 -12.52
N LEU A 45 18.32 -9.92 -12.13
CA LEU A 45 17.39 -9.72 -11.02
C LEU A 45 16.03 -10.39 -11.29
N ARG A 46 15.50 -10.26 -12.51
CA ARG A 46 14.29 -10.97 -12.94
C ARG A 46 14.50 -12.49 -12.89
N GLY A 47 15.65 -12.99 -13.36
CA GLY A 47 15.97 -14.41 -13.35
C GLY A 47 16.07 -15.02 -11.95
N TRP A 48 16.55 -14.27 -10.96
CA TRP A 48 16.55 -14.69 -9.56
C TRP A 48 15.13 -14.78 -9.00
N PHE A 49 14.29 -13.78 -9.32
CA PHE A 49 12.90 -13.72 -8.86
C PHE A 49 12.04 -14.84 -9.46
N THR A 50 12.14 -15.07 -10.77
CA THR A 50 11.33 -16.09 -11.46
C THR A 50 11.87 -17.52 -11.31
N GLY A 51 13.05 -17.68 -10.70
CA GLY A 51 13.72 -18.98 -10.60
C GLY A 51 14.38 -19.46 -11.90
N ALA A 52 14.44 -18.63 -12.94
CA ALA A 52 15.00 -19.01 -14.23
C ALA A 52 16.52 -19.27 -14.17
N HIS A 53 17.27 -18.48 -13.40
CA HIS A 53 18.72 -18.63 -13.28
C HIS A 53 19.22 -18.32 -11.87
N ASN A 54 19.82 -19.32 -11.21
CA ASN A 54 20.49 -19.18 -9.91
C ASN A 54 19.65 -18.44 -8.83
N PRO A 55 18.41 -18.89 -8.54
CA PRO A 55 17.62 -18.31 -7.48
C PRO A 55 18.35 -18.39 -6.13
N PRO A 56 18.08 -17.47 -5.19
CA PRO A 56 18.57 -17.62 -3.83
C PRO A 56 17.99 -18.88 -3.17
N PRO A 57 18.75 -19.58 -2.31
CA PRO A 57 18.23 -20.70 -1.52
C PRO A 57 16.98 -20.30 -0.73
N ALA A 58 16.01 -21.22 -0.63
CA ALA A 58 14.73 -20.95 0.00
C ALA A 58 14.88 -20.59 1.49
N GLU A 59 15.77 -21.26 2.22
CA GLU A 59 16.01 -21.00 3.64
C GLU A 59 16.60 -19.60 3.88
N VAL A 60 17.63 -19.22 3.11
CA VAL A 60 18.24 -17.88 3.18
C VAL A 60 17.20 -16.79 2.87
N ARG A 61 16.35 -17.01 1.86
CA ARG A 61 15.25 -16.08 1.54
C ARG A 61 14.21 -15.99 2.67
N LYS A 62 13.90 -17.10 3.34
CA LYS A 62 12.95 -17.14 4.45
C LYS A 62 13.50 -16.41 5.68
N GLU A 63 14.76 -16.66 6.03
CA GLU A 63 15.47 -15.98 7.11
C GLU A 63 15.50 -14.46 6.88
N LYS A 64 16.02 -14.00 5.73
CA LYS A 64 16.05 -12.56 5.41
C LYS A 64 14.66 -11.91 5.37
N ARG A 65 13.61 -12.67 5.03
CA ARG A 65 12.24 -12.17 5.09
C ARG A 65 11.80 -11.91 6.52
N ILE A 66 12.14 -12.81 7.45
CA ILE A 66 11.84 -12.64 8.88
C ILE A 66 12.57 -11.40 9.38
N ASP A 67 13.88 -11.29 9.13
CA ASP A 67 14.70 -10.15 9.55
C ASP A 67 14.13 -8.81 9.07
N LEU A 68 13.76 -8.73 7.78
CA LEU A 68 13.21 -7.51 7.20
C LEU A 68 11.86 -7.13 7.83
N ARG A 69 11.01 -8.12 8.10
CA ARG A 69 9.72 -7.88 8.75
C ARG A 69 9.89 -7.45 10.20
N GLU A 70 10.83 -8.05 10.93
CA GLU A 70 11.16 -7.63 12.29
C GLU A 70 11.69 -6.19 12.32
N ALA A 71 12.57 -5.82 11.39
CA ALA A 71 13.04 -4.45 11.24
C ALA A 71 11.90 -3.47 10.95
N ILE A 72 10.98 -3.81 10.04
CA ILE A 72 9.80 -2.99 9.75
C ILE A 72 8.91 -2.83 10.99
N ARG A 73 8.67 -3.91 11.75
CA ARG A 73 7.86 -3.88 12.96
C ARG A 73 8.50 -3.07 14.08
N ALA A 74 9.82 -3.19 14.25
CA ALA A 74 10.58 -2.40 15.21
C ALA A 74 10.48 -0.90 14.89
N GLU A 75 10.61 -0.54 13.61
CA GLU A 75 10.46 0.85 13.16
C GLU A 75 9.02 1.36 13.38
N LEU A 76 8.01 0.57 13.01
CA LEU A 76 6.60 0.89 13.28
C LEU A 76 6.33 1.10 14.78
N ALA A 77 6.92 0.28 15.65
CA ALA A 77 6.80 0.43 17.09
C ALA A 77 7.42 1.74 17.60
N GLY A 78 8.50 2.23 16.97
CA GLY A 78 9.14 3.50 17.28
C GLY A 78 8.40 4.74 16.75
N ILE A 79 7.67 4.61 15.62
CA ILE A 79 6.92 5.72 15.02
C ILE A 79 5.77 6.19 15.92
N PHE A 80 5.02 5.29 16.57
CA PHE A 80 3.86 5.69 17.37
C PHE A 80 4.22 6.56 18.60
N PRO A 81 5.25 6.24 19.40
CA PRO A 81 5.76 7.13 20.45
C PRO A 81 6.22 8.48 19.90
N ALA A 82 6.99 8.49 18.81
CA ALA A 82 7.49 9.73 18.19
C ALA A 82 6.33 10.62 17.67
N MET A 83 5.26 10.01 17.14
CA MET A 83 4.04 10.72 16.74
C MET A 83 3.31 11.37 17.92
N ALA A 84 3.29 10.71 19.09
CA ALA A 84 2.65 11.24 20.28
C ALA A 84 3.36 12.50 20.79
N GLU A 85 4.69 12.51 20.77
CA GLU A 85 5.52 13.65 21.21
C GLU A 85 5.42 14.86 20.27
N ARG A 86 5.31 14.64 18.97
CA ARG A 86 5.30 15.69 17.93
C ARG A 86 3.91 16.25 17.62
N ARG A 87 2.86 15.78 18.31
CA ARG A 87 1.44 16.05 18.00
C ARG A 87 1.10 17.55 17.91
N GLN A 88 1.85 18.42 18.58
CA GLN A 88 1.58 19.86 18.64
C GLN A 88 2.38 20.69 17.61
N GLU A 89 3.47 20.17 17.01
CA GLU A 89 4.46 21.04 16.36
C GLU A 89 4.81 20.70 14.91
N ALA A 90 4.72 19.46 14.44
CA ALA A 90 4.98 19.15 13.02
C ALA A 90 4.50 17.75 12.57
N THR A 91 4.20 17.65 11.26
CA THR A 91 4.39 16.45 10.42
C THR A 91 3.69 15.14 10.79
N TYR A 92 2.56 15.21 11.52
CA TYR A 92 1.63 14.07 11.68
C TYR A 92 1.30 13.38 10.35
N ARG A 93 1.23 14.16 9.25
CA ARG A 93 1.05 13.65 7.88
C ARG A 93 2.24 12.82 7.38
N GLU A 94 3.47 13.26 7.59
CA GLU A 94 4.67 12.56 7.09
C GLU A 94 4.91 11.26 7.86
N LEU A 95 4.75 11.29 9.19
CA LEU A 95 4.86 10.10 10.03
C LEU A 95 3.73 9.10 9.74
N ALA A 96 2.49 9.58 9.56
CA ALA A 96 1.38 8.70 9.13
C ALA A 96 1.62 8.13 7.72
N THR A 97 2.22 8.92 6.81
CA THR A 97 2.59 8.44 5.47
C THR A 97 3.68 7.37 5.56
N ALA A 98 4.71 7.58 6.37
CA ALA A 98 5.78 6.61 6.61
C ALA A 98 5.24 5.31 7.22
N ALA A 99 4.38 5.41 8.24
CA ALA A 99 3.70 4.26 8.85
C ALA A 99 2.86 3.49 7.81
N GLY A 100 2.09 4.19 6.97
CA GLY A 100 1.32 3.57 5.90
C GLY A 100 2.18 2.81 4.88
N ILE A 101 3.32 3.38 4.47
CA ILE A 101 4.28 2.73 3.56
C ILE A 101 4.87 1.47 4.21
N LEU A 102 5.22 1.53 5.48
CA LEU A 102 5.80 0.39 6.20
C LEU A 102 4.78 -0.74 6.40
N ILE A 103 3.53 -0.40 6.70
CA ILE A 103 2.43 -1.38 6.79
C ILE A 103 2.20 -2.05 5.43
N ASP A 104 2.13 -1.28 4.34
CA ASP A 104 1.99 -1.82 2.98
C ASP A 104 3.11 -2.82 2.65
N LYS A 105 4.36 -2.50 3.03
CA LYS A 105 5.51 -3.39 2.84
C LYS A 105 5.45 -4.65 3.70
N ASP A 106 5.08 -4.57 4.98
CA ASP A 106 4.92 -5.77 5.82
C ASP A 106 3.82 -6.68 5.26
N GLN A 107 2.73 -6.10 4.75
CA GLN A 107 1.64 -6.85 4.11
C GLN A 107 2.13 -7.58 2.85
N LEU A 108 2.82 -6.90 1.93
CA LEU A 108 3.41 -7.53 0.74
C LEU A 108 4.37 -8.68 1.11
N LEU A 109 5.16 -8.51 2.17
CA LEU A 109 6.09 -9.52 2.66
C LEU A 109 5.41 -10.65 3.46
N SER A 110 4.18 -10.46 3.93
CA SER A 110 3.42 -11.47 4.69
C SER A 110 2.73 -12.52 3.81
N GLY A 111 2.60 -12.29 2.50
CA GLY A 111 1.87 -13.18 1.59
C GLY A 111 0.35 -13.18 1.80
N GLN A 112 -0.17 -12.30 2.66
CA GLN A 112 -1.61 -12.08 2.79
C GLN A 112 -2.12 -11.31 1.55
N PRO A 113 -3.31 -11.64 1.02
CA PRO A 113 -3.91 -10.86 -0.06
C PRO A 113 -4.03 -9.40 0.38
N THR A 114 -3.43 -8.49 -0.38
CA THR A 114 -3.68 -7.07 -0.22
C THR A 114 -5.17 -6.84 -0.44
N GLU A 115 -5.92 -6.55 0.62
CA GLU A 115 -7.25 -5.95 0.46
C GLU A 115 -7.03 -4.55 -0.10
N ARG A 116 -6.99 -4.47 -1.43
CA ARG A 116 -6.94 -3.21 -2.15
C ARG A 116 -8.33 -2.58 -2.06
N GLN A 117 -8.58 -1.83 -1.00
CA GLN A 117 -9.71 -0.89 -1.00
C GLN A 117 -9.37 0.25 -1.95
N GLU A 118 -9.67 0.05 -3.23
CA GLU A 118 -9.83 1.16 -4.17
C GLU A 118 -10.97 2.05 -3.66
N VAL A 119 -10.63 3.07 -2.87
CA VAL A 119 -11.54 4.21 -2.72
C VAL A 119 -11.44 5.00 -4.01
N ASN A 120 -12.20 4.58 -5.02
CA ASN A 120 -12.45 5.41 -6.19
C ASN A 120 -13.15 6.68 -5.71
N VAL A 121 -12.39 7.76 -5.52
CA VAL A 121 -12.89 9.07 -5.06
C VAL A 121 -14.03 9.59 -5.95
N THR A 122 -14.00 9.21 -7.23
CA THR A 122 -15.05 9.47 -8.22
C THR A 122 -16.38 8.82 -7.83
N ASP A 123 -16.35 7.55 -7.41
CA ASP A 123 -17.53 6.76 -7.05
C ASP A 123 -18.16 7.26 -5.73
N HIS A 124 -17.32 7.68 -4.77
CA HIS A 124 -17.79 8.28 -3.53
C HIS A 124 -18.49 9.63 -3.76
N ARG A 125 -17.96 10.48 -4.66
CA ARG A 125 -18.55 11.76 -5.01
C ARG A 125 -19.87 11.58 -5.76
N GLU A 126 -19.95 10.66 -6.70
CA GLU A 126 -21.19 10.33 -7.41
C GLU A 126 -22.26 9.80 -6.45
N ARG A 127 -21.87 8.93 -5.50
CA ARG A 127 -22.81 8.40 -4.49
C ARG A 127 -23.34 9.48 -3.55
N ILE A 128 -22.50 10.44 -3.15
CA ILE A 128 -22.93 11.58 -2.34
C ILE A 128 -23.89 12.47 -3.15
N LEU A 129 -23.57 12.78 -4.40
CA LEU A 129 -24.41 13.61 -5.26
C LEU A 129 -25.76 12.94 -5.56
N ALA A 130 -25.78 11.63 -5.81
CA ALA A 130 -27.01 10.86 -6.02
C ALA A 130 -27.91 10.82 -4.77
N ASN A 131 -27.32 10.71 -3.58
CA ASN A 131 -28.08 10.74 -2.32
C ASN A 131 -28.64 12.13 -2.01
N ILE A 132 -27.90 13.20 -2.33
CA ILE A 132 -28.39 14.57 -2.21
C ILE A 132 -29.57 14.80 -3.16
N ALA A 133 -29.44 14.42 -4.44
CA ALA A 133 -30.50 14.54 -5.44
C ALA A 133 -31.77 13.77 -5.08
N ARG A 134 -31.62 12.56 -4.51
CA ARG A 134 -32.76 11.76 -4.03
C ARG A 134 -33.48 12.41 -2.85
N LYS A 135 -32.72 13.08 -1.97
CA LYS A 135 -33.26 13.78 -0.80
C LYS A 135 -33.96 15.09 -1.18
N SER A 136 -33.49 15.79 -2.20
CA SER A 136 -34.13 17.00 -2.72
C SER A 136 -35.30 16.74 -3.68
N GLY A 137 -35.36 15.57 -4.33
CA GLY A 137 -36.51 15.17 -5.15
C GLY A 137 -37.76 14.73 -4.39
N GLY A 138 -37.64 14.44 -3.07
CA GLY A 138 -38.74 14.02 -2.21
C GLY A 138 -39.51 15.14 -1.51
N HIS A 139 -39.37 16.40 -1.95
CA HIS A 139 -40.01 17.57 -1.31
C HIS A 139 -40.84 18.45 -2.25
N VAL A 140 -41.26 17.94 -3.42
CA VAL A 140 -42.16 18.69 -4.30
C VAL A 140 -43.30 17.80 -4.78
N ALA A 141 -44.41 17.84 -4.04
CA ALA A 141 -45.79 17.94 -4.53
C ALA A 141 -46.76 17.35 -3.49
N GLU A 142 -47.21 18.19 -2.55
CA GLU A 142 -48.56 18.04 -2.02
C GLU A 142 -49.36 19.24 -2.56
N PRO A 143 -50.42 19.03 -3.36
CA PRO A 143 -51.20 20.12 -3.92
C PRO A 143 -51.98 20.82 -2.81
N ALA A 144 -51.82 22.14 -2.75
CA ALA A 144 -52.56 23.03 -1.88
C ALA A 144 -54.04 23.08 -2.29
N ASP A 145 -54.85 22.13 -1.82
CA ASP A 145 -56.31 22.23 -1.86
C ASP A 145 -56.97 21.30 -0.83
N ALA A 146 -57.14 21.80 0.40
CA ALA A 146 -58.14 21.29 1.34
C ALA A 146 -58.44 22.33 2.42
N VAL A 147 -59.22 23.36 2.05
CA VAL A 147 -59.99 24.14 3.01
C VAL A 147 -61.04 23.21 3.63
N ARG A 148 -60.86 22.82 4.90
CA ARG A 148 -61.97 22.35 5.74
C ARG A 148 -61.95 23.09 7.08
N GLN A 149 -63.01 23.86 7.26
CA GLN A 149 -63.34 24.65 8.44
C GLN A 149 -63.43 23.77 9.69
N ARG A 150 -62.93 24.29 10.82
CA ARG A 150 -63.08 23.70 12.15
C ARG A 150 -64.53 23.89 12.64
N PRO A 151 -65.17 22.90 13.28
CA PRO A 151 -66.28 23.17 14.17
C PRO A 151 -65.73 23.65 15.52
N VAL A 152 -66.23 24.78 15.99
CA VAL A 152 -66.20 25.22 17.38
C VAL A 152 -67.63 25.12 17.90
N GLY A 153 -67.84 24.31 18.95
CA GLY A 153 -69.15 24.10 19.58
C GLY A 153 -69.53 22.63 19.62
#